data_AF-A0A2W4WWC4-F1
#
_entry.id   AF-A0A2W4WWC4-F1
#
_cell.length_a   1.000
_cell.length_b   1.000
_cell.length_c   1.000
_cell.angle_alpha   90.00
_cell.angle_beta   90.00
_cell.angle_gamma   90.00
#
_symmetry.space_group_name_H-M   'P 1'
#
loop_
_entity.id
_entity.type
_entity.pdbx_description
1 polymer ?
#
loop_
_entity_poly.entity_id
_entity_poly.type
_entity_poly.pdbx_seq_one_letter_code
_entity_poly.pdbx_strand_id
1 'polypeptide(L)'
;MKNLLQKTFQHRATITGLLLATSLTVLSACTAPKETTTPQDAKENVTTEELSEGADGLVGQEVTIRSEVEKKVGDASFLLEDKQLFGGEDILVINASGQPFVLTEGDDTPVQVTGTVQKMVSADLDREYGLKLDPTLYADYEDRPVVVAKSIALSPDPGDITSAPEKYYNQRIAVQGDVGSKLSSNTFTLKEHQLFNNENLLVVTQGATPETQENEKVVVTGVLRPYVKADFDRDYDLKWDLSVEKQIEAEYTEKPVFVADGVYPSAM
;
A
#
# COMPACT_ATOMS: atom_id res chain seq x y z
N MET A 1 15.66 21.72 55.89
CA MET A 1 16.88 22.52 55.68
C MET A 1 16.47 23.92 55.25
N LYS A 2 16.95 24.95 55.98
CA LYS A 2 16.70 26.38 55.74
C LYS A 2 17.89 27.00 55.03
N ASN A 3 17.61 28.10 54.33
CA ASN A 3 18.48 29.22 53.89
C ASN A 3 19.37 28.99 52.66
N LEU A 4 19.22 29.75 51.56
CA LEU A 4 19.37 31.21 51.35
C LEU A 4 20.86 31.60 51.28
N LEU A 5 21.36 32.01 50.10
CA LEU A 5 21.94 33.34 49.90
C LEU A 5 22.50 33.56 48.48
N GLN A 6 22.13 34.73 47.96
CA GLN A 6 22.59 35.41 46.75
C GLN A 6 24.11 35.69 46.77
N LYS A 7 24.68 35.92 45.58
CA LYS A 7 25.55 37.09 45.36
C LYS A 7 25.60 37.51 43.90
N THR A 8 25.08 38.70 43.67
CA THR A 8 25.33 39.62 42.56
C THR A 8 26.78 40.10 42.57
N PHE A 9 27.34 40.47 41.42
CA PHE A 9 28.17 41.67 41.31
C PHE A 9 28.13 42.24 39.88
N GLN A 10 27.86 43.53 39.83
CA GLN A 10 27.78 44.37 38.64
C GLN A 10 29.17 44.94 38.29
N HIS A 11 29.38 45.36 37.03
CA HIS A 11 29.50 46.77 36.60
C HIS A 11 30.50 47.04 35.47
N ARG A 12 30.01 47.83 34.47
CA ARG A 12 30.63 49.00 33.80
C ARG A 12 31.81 48.70 32.84
N ALA A 13 32.02 49.41 31.71
CA ALA A 13 31.37 50.56 31.09
C ALA A 13 31.78 50.66 29.60
N THR A 14 30.95 51.41 28.88
CA THR A 14 31.03 52.01 27.54
C THR A 14 32.40 52.54 27.07
N ILE A 15 32.72 52.39 25.78
CA ILE A 15 33.37 53.44 24.95
C ILE A 15 32.82 53.42 23.51
N THR A 16 32.37 54.60 23.10
CA THR A 16 31.88 55.02 21.79
C THR A 16 33.03 55.15 20.77
N GLY A 17 32.81 54.71 19.53
CA GLY A 17 33.70 54.99 18.40
C GLY A 17 32.92 55.08 17.10
N LEU A 18 32.64 56.30 16.65
CA LEU A 18 31.96 56.66 15.41
C LEU A 18 32.96 56.63 14.24
N LEU A 19 32.72 55.82 13.20
CA LEU A 19 33.36 55.97 11.89
C LEU A 19 32.29 55.80 10.80
N LEU A 20 32.04 56.90 10.09
CA LEU A 20 31.20 56.99 8.92
C LEU A 20 32.02 56.50 7.72
N ALA A 21 31.54 55.48 7.01
CA ALA A 21 32.05 55.12 5.69
C ALA A 21 30.89 54.67 4.79
N THR A 22 30.89 55.25 3.62
CA THR A 22 29.91 55.27 2.54
C THR A 22 29.83 53.95 1.74
N SER A 23 28.66 53.77 1.12
CA SER A 23 28.46 53.18 -0.23
C SER A 23 28.02 51.72 -0.38
N LEU A 24 27.09 51.58 -1.32
CA LEU A 24 26.68 50.40 -2.11
C LEU A 24 25.56 49.53 -1.53
N THR A 25 24.36 49.91 -1.96
CA THR A 25 23.20 49.04 -2.14
C THR A 25 23.59 47.74 -2.83
N VAL A 26 23.41 46.62 -2.14
CA VAL A 26 23.05 45.36 -2.76
C VAL A 26 21.79 44.91 -2.05
N LEU A 27 20.63 45.11 -2.69
CA LEU A 27 19.42 44.42 -2.31
C LEU A 27 19.70 42.93 -2.50
N SER A 28 20.10 42.24 -1.44
CA SER A 28 19.89 40.79 -1.38
C SER A 28 18.39 40.59 -1.41
N ALA A 29 17.88 40.38 -2.63
CA ALA A 29 16.66 39.63 -2.84
C ALA A 29 16.87 38.32 -2.08
N CYS A 30 16.26 38.20 -0.90
CA CYS A 30 15.93 36.91 -0.33
C CYS A 30 14.93 36.29 -1.29
N THR A 31 15.46 35.64 -2.33
CA THR A 31 14.80 34.54 -3.00
C THR A 31 14.48 33.55 -1.89
N ALA A 32 13.23 33.55 -1.46
CA ALA A 32 12.69 32.44 -0.68
C ALA A 32 13.08 31.15 -1.42
N PRO A 33 13.60 30.13 -0.74
CA PRO A 33 13.76 28.83 -1.35
C PRO A 33 12.38 28.44 -1.87
N LYS A 34 12.25 28.44 -3.19
CA LYS A 34 11.11 27.87 -3.86
C LYS A 34 11.22 26.39 -3.52
N GLU A 35 10.44 25.97 -2.53
CA GLU A 35 10.20 24.55 -2.27
C GLU A 35 9.90 23.94 -3.63
N THR A 36 10.87 23.17 -4.09
CA THR A 36 10.71 22.33 -5.25
C THR A 36 9.78 21.25 -4.74
N THR A 37 8.48 21.49 -4.88
CA THR A 37 7.48 20.45 -4.93
C THR A 37 7.88 19.58 -6.11
N THR A 38 8.72 18.59 -5.82
CA THR A 38 8.73 17.35 -6.58
C THR A 38 7.27 16.92 -6.68
N PRO A 39 6.72 16.62 -7.87
CA PRO A 39 5.48 15.89 -7.97
C PRO A 39 5.77 14.52 -7.35
N GLN A 40 5.54 14.39 -6.05
CA GLN A 40 5.26 13.12 -5.44
C GLN A 40 3.90 12.78 -6.01
N ASP A 41 3.89 12.00 -7.08
CA ASP A 41 2.79 11.11 -7.44
C ASP A 41 2.60 10.16 -6.24
N ALA A 42 2.09 10.70 -5.14
CA ALA A 42 1.29 9.94 -4.23
C ALA A 42 0.07 9.58 -5.06
N LYS A 43 0.10 8.38 -5.65
CA LYS A 43 -1.12 7.72 -6.08
C LYS A 43 -2.07 7.85 -4.91
N GLU A 44 -3.07 8.71 -5.09
CA GLU A 44 -4.11 8.93 -4.12
C GLU A 44 -4.81 7.58 -3.99
N ASN A 45 -4.46 6.84 -2.94
CA ASN A 45 -5.28 5.73 -2.50
C ASN A 45 -6.57 6.40 -2.06
N VAL A 46 -7.56 6.49 -2.94
CA VAL A 46 -8.85 7.08 -2.64
C VAL A 46 -9.38 6.37 -1.40
N THR A 47 -9.41 7.10 -0.29
CA THR A 47 -10.01 6.69 0.97
C THR A 47 -11.52 6.71 0.77
N THR A 48 -12.19 5.69 1.29
CA THR A 48 -13.63 5.46 1.16
C THR A 48 -14.47 6.67 1.60
N GLU A 49 -13.92 7.50 2.48
CA GLU A 49 -14.59 8.61 3.15
C GLU A 49 -14.94 9.80 2.24
N GLU A 50 -14.42 9.89 1.01
CA GLU A 50 -14.80 10.95 0.05
C GLU A 50 -15.93 10.55 -0.90
N LEU A 51 -16.45 9.32 -0.83
CA LEU A 51 -17.42 8.75 -1.78
C LEU A 51 -18.88 8.93 -1.33
N SER A 52 -19.28 10.14 -0.97
CA SER A 52 -20.69 10.42 -0.62
C SER A 52 -21.64 10.43 -1.83
N GLU A 53 -21.12 10.38 -3.07
CA GLU A 53 -21.90 10.46 -4.31
C GLU A 53 -22.15 9.08 -4.98
N GLY A 54 -21.70 7.99 -4.36
CA GLY A 54 -21.78 6.65 -4.95
C GLY A 54 -20.87 6.49 -6.17
N ALA A 55 -21.07 5.39 -6.88
CA ALA A 55 -20.20 4.93 -7.97
C ALA A 55 -20.08 5.89 -9.17
N ASP A 56 -21.12 6.66 -9.46
CA ASP A 56 -21.14 7.60 -10.60
C ASP A 56 -20.19 8.79 -10.39
N GLY A 57 -20.00 9.23 -9.14
CA GLY A 57 -19.04 10.29 -8.81
C GLY A 57 -17.58 9.89 -9.02
N LEU A 58 -17.31 8.58 -9.14
CA LEU A 58 -15.98 8.04 -9.37
C LEU A 58 -15.61 7.91 -10.85
N VAL A 59 -16.54 8.11 -11.78
CA VAL A 59 -16.24 7.92 -13.21
C VAL A 59 -15.08 8.81 -13.64
N GLY A 60 -14.05 8.18 -14.24
CA GLY A 60 -12.80 8.80 -14.66
C GLY A 60 -11.67 8.73 -13.62
N GLN A 61 -11.97 8.36 -12.37
CA GLN A 61 -10.98 8.28 -11.29
C GLN A 61 -10.27 6.92 -11.27
N GLU A 62 -9.00 6.91 -10.86
CA GLU A 62 -8.26 5.68 -10.56
C GLU A 62 -8.56 5.27 -9.11
N VAL A 63 -8.94 4.01 -8.92
CA VAL A 63 -9.32 3.44 -7.62
C VAL A 63 -8.53 2.17 -7.36
N THR A 64 -8.31 1.87 -6.08
CA THR A 64 -7.81 0.57 -5.61
C THR A 64 -8.82 -0.03 -4.63
N ILE A 65 -9.42 -1.13 -5.02
CA ILE A 65 -10.48 -1.81 -4.26
C ILE A 65 -9.96 -3.14 -3.75
N ARG A 66 -10.23 -3.45 -2.48
CA ARG A 66 -10.05 -4.79 -1.91
C ARG A 66 -11.40 -5.36 -1.57
N SER A 67 -11.73 -6.50 -2.15
CA SER A 67 -12.95 -7.23 -1.84
C SER A 67 -12.83 -8.68 -2.27
N GLU A 68 -13.86 -9.44 -1.94
CA GLU A 68 -14.03 -10.82 -2.36
C GLU A 68 -14.74 -10.87 -3.71
N VAL A 69 -14.34 -11.84 -4.53
CA VAL A 69 -14.98 -12.10 -5.81
C VAL A 69 -16.27 -12.86 -5.55
N GLU A 70 -17.39 -12.25 -5.91
CA GLU A 70 -18.71 -12.86 -5.74
C GLU A 70 -18.98 -13.90 -6.84
N LYS A 71 -18.67 -13.58 -8.10
CA LYS A 71 -18.80 -14.52 -9.23
C LYS A 71 -18.08 -14.06 -10.49
N LYS A 72 -17.70 -15.00 -11.35
CA LYS A 72 -17.23 -14.73 -12.72
C LYS A 72 -18.42 -14.36 -13.62
N VAL A 73 -18.29 -13.29 -14.41
CA VAL A 73 -19.31 -12.86 -15.38
C VAL A 73 -18.93 -13.33 -16.77
N GLY A 74 -17.69 -13.07 -17.20
CA GLY A 74 -17.17 -13.46 -18.51
C GLY A 74 -15.66 -13.73 -18.47
N ASP A 75 -15.04 -13.99 -19.62
CA ASP A 75 -13.62 -14.37 -19.67
C ASP A 75 -12.66 -13.27 -19.19
N ALA A 76 -13.09 -12.02 -19.29
CA ALA A 76 -12.35 -10.86 -18.82
C ALA A 76 -13.10 -10.10 -17.73
N SER A 77 -14.04 -10.71 -17.01
CA SER A 77 -14.86 -9.97 -16.04
C SER A 77 -15.41 -10.81 -14.89
N PHE A 78 -15.60 -10.16 -13.75
CA PHE A 78 -16.15 -10.73 -12.54
C PHE A 78 -16.79 -9.63 -11.67
N LEU A 79 -17.66 -10.03 -10.75
CA LEU A 79 -18.23 -9.16 -9.74
C LEU A 79 -17.42 -9.23 -8.46
N LEU A 80 -17.17 -8.07 -7.87
CA LEU A 80 -16.70 -7.95 -6.50
C LEU A 80 -17.90 -7.69 -5.58
N GLU A 81 -17.92 -8.37 -4.44
CA GLU A 81 -18.90 -8.08 -3.39
C GLU A 81 -18.74 -6.62 -2.93
N ASP A 82 -19.83 -5.85 -2.92
CA ASP A 82 -19.79 -4.47 -2.45
C ASP A 82 -20.14 -4.35 -0.97
N LYS A 83 -19.12 -4.07 -0.16
CA LYS A 83 -19.26 -3.78 1.28
C LYS A 83 -19.65 -2.31 1.54
N GLN A 84 -20.52 -1.72 0.69
CA GLN A 84 -21.08 -0.35 0.72
C GLN A 84 -20.26 0.76 0.03
N LEU A 85 -19.23 0.43 -0.74
CA LEU A 85 -18.38 1.36 -1.49
C LEU A 85 -19.09 1.96 -2.73
N PHE A 86 -20.02 1.20 -3.34
CA PHE A 86 -20.72 1.55 -4.59
C PHE A 86 -22.25 1.61 -4.39
N GLY A 87 -22.69 1.95 -3.17
CA GLY A 87 -24.12 2.00 -2.84
C GLY A 87 -24.73 0.65 -2.46
N GLY A 88 -23.89 -0.38 -2.26
CA GLY A 88 -24.28 -1.73 -1.88
C GLY A 88 -24.58 -2.66 -3.06
N GLU A 89 -24.22 -2.27 -4.29
CA GLU A 89 -24.34 -3.09 -5.49
C GLU A 89 -22.99 -3.65 -5.90
N ASP A 90 -22.94 -4.93 -6.24
CA ASP A 90 -21.71 -5.59 -6.67
C ASP A 90 -21.05 -4.86 -7.84
N ILE A 91 -19.72 -4.80 -7.79
CA ILE A 91 -18.91 -4.00 -8.69
C ILE A 91 -18.44 -4.88 -9.84
N LEU A 92 -18.88 -4.57 -11.07
CA LEU A 92 -18.34 -5.24 -12.25
C LEU A 92 -16.92 -4.75 -12.52
N VAL A 93 -15.99 -5.70 -12.52
CA VAL A 93 -14.59 -5.50 -12.90
C VAL A 93 -14.37 -6.03 -14.30
N ILE A 94 -13.79 -5.21 -15.17
CA ILE A 94 -13.33 -5.58 -16.51
C ILE A 94 -11.80 -5.67 -16.49
N ASN A 95 -11.25 -6.86 -16.70
CA ASN A 95 -9.81 -7.09 -16.77
C ASN A 95 -9.24 -6.58 -18.10
N ALA A 96 -8.68 -5.38 -18.07
CA ALA A 96 -7.94 -4.76 -19.17
C ALA A 96 -6.42 -4.74 -18.91
N SER A 97 -5.93 -5.52 -17.95
CA SER A 97 -4.50 -5.56 -17.57
C SER A 97 -3.61 -6.21 -18.64
N GLY A 98 -4.21 -6.92 -19.60
CA GLY A 98 -3.51 -7.75 -20.59
C GLY A 98 -2.93 -9.04 -20.00
N GLN A 99 -3.11 -9.30 -18.70
CA GLN A 99 -2.73 -10.53 -18.05
C GLN A 99 -3.97 -11.38 -17.74
N PRO A 100 -3.96 -12.68 -18.08
CA PRO A 100 -5.01 -13.59 -17.64
C PRO A 100 -5.05 -13.60 -16.11
N PHE A 101 -6.24 -13.41 -15.54
CA PHE A 101 -6.48 -13.60 -14.13
C PHE A 101 -7.40 -14.81 -13.98
N VAL A 102 -6.86 -15.88 -13.41
CA VAL A 102 -7.60 -17.13 -13.22
C VAL A 102 -8.15 -17.12 -11.81
N LEU A 103 -9.47 -16.97 -11.72
CA LEU A 103 -10.21 -17.23 -10.49
C LEU A 103 -10.26 -18.74 -10.29
N THR A 104 -9.76 -19.20 -9.14
CA THR A 104 -9.97 -20.59 -8.72
C THR A 104 -11.47 -20.78 -8.45
N GLU A 105 -12.04 -21.92 -8.84
CA GLU A 105 -13.47 -22.20 -8.59
C GLU A 105 -13.73 -22.20 -7.08
N GLY A 106 -14.73 -21.42 -6.66
CA GLY A 106 -14.98 -21.07 -5.26
C GLY A 106 -15.14 -19.56 -5.17
N ASP A 107 -16.38 -19.12 -5.12
CA ASP A 107 -16.76 -17.75 -4.79
C ASP A 107 -16.12 -17.39 -3.42
N ASP A 108 -15.80 -16.12 -3.18
CA ASP A 108 -15.07 -15.60 -2.00
C ASP A 108 -13.53 -15.55 -2.12
N THR A 109 -12.97 -15.46 -3.35
CA THR A 109 -11.53 -15.21 -3.51
C THR A 109 -11.21 -13.74 -3.20
N PRO A 110 -10.38 -13.43 -2.18
CA PRO A 110 -10.02 -12.04 -1.88
C PRO A 110 -9.03 -11.51 -2.91
N VAL A 111 -9.33 -10.33 -3.47
CA VAL A 111 -8.50 -9.70 -4.50
C VAL A 111 -8.32 -8.21 -4.24
N GLN A 112 -7.24 -7.67 -4.78
CA GLN A 112 -7.00 -6.25 -4.91
C GLN A 112 -7.06 -5.88 -6.39
N VAL A 113 -7.95 -4.97 -6.74
CA VAL A 113 -8.13 -4.44 -8.08
C VAL A 113 -7.71 -2.98 -8.10
N THR A 114 -6.77 -2.63 -8.97
CA THR A 114 -6.45 -1.24 -9.28
C THR A 114 -6.84 -0.94 -10.72
N GLY A 115 -7.64 0.10 -10.93
CA GLY A 115 -8.22 0.39 -12.23
C GLY A 115 -8.85 1.77 -12.30
N THR A 116 -9.42 2.11 -13.45
CA THR A 116 -10.16 3.35 -13.65
C THR A 116 -11.65 3.04 -13.68
N VAL A 117 -12.45 3.81 -12.94
CA VAL A 117 -13.91 3.69 -13.02
C VAL A 117 -14.40 4.32 -14.32
N GLN A 118 -15.21 3.60 -15.08
CA GLN A 118 -15.75 4.04 -16.36
C GLN A 118 -17.22 3.64 -16.48
N LYS A 119 -17.95 4.28 -17.39
CA LYS A 119 -19.28 3.79 -17.76
C LYS A 119 -19.15 2.54 -18.63
N MET A 120 -19.97 1.55 -18.34
CA MET A 120 -20.04 0.34 -19.14
C MET A 120 -20.72 0.63 -20.47
N VAL A 121 -19.90 0.68 -21.53
CA VAL A 121 -20.38 0.64 -22.90
C VAL A 121 -19.54 -0.42 -23.61
N SER A 122 -20.13 -1.61 -23.81
CA SER A 122 -19.39 -2.79 -24.26
C SER A 122 -18.56 -2.52 -25.52
N ALA A 123 -19.14 -1.80 -26.48
CA ALA A 123 -18.48 -1.46 -27.75
C ALA A 123 -17.31 -0.50 -27.60
N ASP A 124 -17.36 0.41 -26.62
CA ASP A 124 -16.28 1.35 -26.35
C ASP A 124 -15.10 0.65 -25.67
N LEU A 125 -15.39 -0.17 -24.64
CA LEU A 125 -14.36 -0.95 -23.94
C LEU A 125 -13.68 -1.98 -24.86
N ASP A 126 -14.45 -2.66 -25.72
CA ASP A 126 -13.89 -3.57 -26.73
C ASP A 126 -12.91 -2.87 -27.65
N ARG A 127 -13.27 -1.68 -28.14
CA ARG A 127 -12.44 -0.90 -29.07
C ARG A 127 -11.21 -0.32 -28.39
N GLU A 128 -11.37 0.20 -27.18
CA GLU A 128 -10.30 0.88 -26.45
C GLU A 128 -9.26 -0.11 -25.90
N TYR A 129 -9.72 -1.23 -25.34
CA TYR A 129 -8.85 -2.20 -24.66
C TYR A 129 -8.60 -3.48 -25.47
N GLY A 130 -9.17 -3.59 -26.68
CA GLY A 130 -9.00 -4.77 -27.55
C GLY A 130 -9.68 -6.02 -26.99
N LEU A 131 -10.79 -5.83 -26.27
CA LEU A 131 -11.57 -6.91 -25.65
C LEU A 131 -12.58 -7.51 -26.65
N LYS A 132 -13.28 -8.55 -26.21
CA LYS A 132 -14.34 -9.23 -26.95
C LYS A 132 -15.52 -9.51 -26.01
N LEU A 133 -16.14 -8.45 -25.52
CA LEU A 133 -17.25 -8.49 -24.59
C LEU A 133 -18.53 -8.87 -25.35
N ASP A 134 -19.22 -9.93 -24.91
CA ASP A 134 -20.52 -10.31 -25.49
C ASP A 134 -21.60 -9.31 -25.03
N PRO A 135 -22.19 -8.51 -25.93
CA PRO A 135 -23.17 -7.49 -25.54
C PRO A 135 -24.40 -8.08 -24.82
N THR A 136 -24.72 -9.35 -25.06
CA THR A 136 -25.84 -10.04 -24.41
C THR A 136 -25.55 -10.32 -22.94
N LEU A 137 -24.29 -10.65 -22.63
CA LEU A 137 -23.84 -10.94 -21.26
C LEU A 137 -23.78 -9.68 -20.40
N TYR A 138 -23.48 -8.54 -21.03
CA TYR A 138 -23.28 -7.27 -20.33
C TYR A 138 -24.48 -6.32 -20.37
N ALA A 139 -25.59 -6.72 -20.97
CA ALA A 139 -26.77 -5.88 -21.14
C ALA A 139 -27.31 -5.29 -19.83
N ASP A 140 -27.25 -6.06 -18.73
CA ASP A 140 -27.70 -5.64 -17.39
C ASP A 140 -26.75 -4.65 -16.71
N TYR A 141 -25.56 -4.43 -17.28
CA TYR A 141 -24.54 -3.53 -16.76
C TYR A 141 -24.36 -2.27 -17.60
N GLU A 142 -25.01 -2.17 -18.76
CA GLU A 142 -24.87 -1.02 -19.67
C GLU A 142 -25.18 0.31 -18.96
N ASP A 143 -24.40 1.34 -19.28
CA ASP A 143 -24.41 2.67 -18.66
C ASP A 143 -24.06 2.73 -17.16
N ARG A 144 -23.88 1.59 -16.47
CA ARG A 144 -23.46 1.55 -15.06
C ARG A 144 -21.96 1.78 -14.90
N PRO A 145 -21.51 2.33 -13.77
CA PRO A 145 -20.08 2.45 -13.46
C PRO A 145 -19.46 1.06 -13.23
N VAL A 146 -18.30 0.84 -13.84
CA VAL A 146 -17.50 -0.39 -13.77
C VAL A 146 -16.04 -0.06 -13.56
N VAL A 147 -15.27 -0.99 -12.99
CA VAL A 147 -13.83 -0.81 -12.81
C VAL A 147 -13.10 -1.48 -13.96
N VAL A 148 -12.47 -0.67 -14.81
CA VAL A 148 -11.56 -1.17 -15.85
C VAL A 148 -10.19 -1.38 -15.21
N ALA A 149 -9.90 -2.63 -14.87
CA ALA A 149 -8.72 -3.02 -14.11
C ALA A 149 -7.45 -2.96 -14.94
N LYS A 150 -6.44 -2.25 -14.42
CA LYS A 150 -5.07 -2.20 -14.92
C LYS A 150 -4.20 -3.27 -14.28
N SER A 151 -4.52 -3.65 -13.04
CA SER A 151 -3.87 -4.73 -12.33
C SER A 151 -4.83 -5.41 -11.37
N ILE A 152 -4.68 -6.73 -11.25
CA ILE A 152 -5.43 -7.57 -10.31
C ILE A 152 -4.41 -8.47 -9.61
N ALA A 153 -4.50 -8.57 -8.29
CA ALA A 153 -3.68 -9.48 -7.49
C ALA A 153 -4.58 -10.17 -6.46
N LEU A 154 -4.19 -11.39 -6.05
CA LEU A 154 -4.80 -11.99 -4.86
C LEU A 154 -4.48 -11.11 -3.64
N SER A 155 -5.46 -10.99 -2.75
CA SER A 155 -5.37 -10.18 -1.54
C SER A 155 -5.63 -10.97 -0.25
N PRO A 156 -4.97 -12.13 -0.03
CA PRO A 156 -5.17 -12.90 1.19
C PRO A 156 -4.69 -12.14 2.43
N ASP A 157 -5.26 -12.45 3.58
CA ASP A 157 -4.78 -11.91 4.85
C ASP A 157 -3.58 -12.72 5.37
N PRO A 158 -2.79 -12.19 6.34
CA PRO A 158 -1.64 -12.90 6.90
C PRO A 158 -1.98 -14.29 7.46
N GLY A 159 -3.19 -14.47 8.03
CA GLY A 159 -3.68 -15.75 8.53
C GLY A 159 -3.90 -16.78 7.42
N ASP A 160 -4.46 -16.39 6.28
CA ASP A 160 -4.66 -17.28 5.12
C ASP A 160 -3.32 -17.78 4.58
N ILE A 161 -2.35 -16.87 4.49
CA ILE A 161 -1.01 -17.16 4.00
C ILE A 161 -0.29 -18.14 4.92
N THR A 162 -0.30 -17.89 6.22
CA THR A 162 0.41 -18.75 7.18
C THR A 162 -0.26 -20.11 7.36
N SER A 163 -1.58 -20.19 7.15
CA SER A 163 -2.34 -21.45 7.25
C SER A 163 -2.25 -22.33 6.01
N ALA A 164 -2.10 -21.73 4.81
CA ALA A 164 -2.06 -22.45 3.54
C ALA A 164 -1.08 -21.80 2.53
N PRO A 165 0.23 -21.69 2.85
CA PRO A 165 1.19 -20.92 2.05
C PRO A 165 1.42 -21.49 0.65
N GLU A 166 1.20 -22.79 0.44
CA GLU A 166 1.36 -23.47 -0.83
C GLU A 166 0.45 -22.91 -1.92
N LYS A 167 -0.69 -22.32 -1.53
CA LYS A 167 -1.62 -21.66 -2.46
C LYS A 167 -1.05 -20.39 -3.07
N TYR A 168 -0.05 -19.77 -2.43
CA TYR A 168 0.42 -18.43 -2.73
C TYR A 168 1.92 -18.36 -3.07
N TYR A 169 2.68 -19.44 -2.88
CA TYR A 169 4.11 -19.45 -3.17
C TYR A 169 4.41 -19.06 -4.63
N ASN A 170 5.44 -18.23 -4.78
CA ASN A 170 5.93 -17.69 -6.05
C ASN A 170 4.90 -16.83 -6.82
N GLN A 171 3.80 -16.44 -6.17
CA GLN A 171 2.83 -15.53 -6.74
C GLN A 171 3.05 -14.12 -6.20
N ARG A 172 2.79 -13.13 -7.06
CA ARG A 172 2.70 -11.74 -6.63
C ARG A 172 1.32 -11.52 -6.01
N ILE A 173 1.30 -11.14 -4.74
CA ILE A 173 0.07 -10.90 -3.98
C ILE A 173 0.15 -9.53 -3.29
N ALA A 174 -1.00 -9.03 -2.84
CA ALA A 174 -1.10 -7.89 -1.94
C ALA A 174 -1.60 -8.41 -0.58
N VAL A 175 -1.02 -7.96 0.52
CA VAL A 175 -1.38 -8.45 1.86
C VAL A 175 -1.67 -7.25 2.73
N GLN A 176 -2.91 -7.13 3.19
CA GLN A 176 -3.29 -6.11 4.15
C GLN A 176 -3.07 -6.64 5.57
N GLY A 177 -2.58 -5.80 6.46
CA GLY A 177 -2.44 -6.18 7.86
C GLY A 177 -1.87 -5.07 8.71
N ASP A 178 -1.77 -5.35 10.00
CA ASP A 178 -1.22 -4.43 10.98
C ASP A 178 0.27 -4.73 11.15
N VAL A 179 1.11 -3.69 11.11
CA VAL A 179 2.55 -3.83 11.34
C VAL A 179 2.79 -4.35 12.75
N GLY A 180 3.41 -5.52 12.86
CA GLY A 180 3.81 -6.13 14.12
C GLY A 180 5.21 -5.71 14.56
N SER A 181 5.96 -6.67 15.08
CA SER A 181 7.31 -6.43 15.58
C SER A 181 8.25 -6.06 14.45
N LYS A 182 8.99 -4.97 14.64
CA LYS A 182 10.09 -4.56 13.76
C LYS A 182 11.37 -5.24 14.23
N LEU A 183 11.92 -6.10 13.39
CA LEU A 183 13.09 -6.92 13.73
C LEU A 183 14.37 -6.26 13.22
N SER A 184 14.32 -5.58 12.07
CA SER A 184 15.43 -4.81 11.52
C SER A 184 14.92 -3.61 10.71
N SER A 185 15.83 -2.85 10.09
CA SER A 185 15.46 -1.75 9.17
C SER A 185 14.68 -2.21 7.94
N ASN A 186 14.79 -3.49 7.54
CA ASN A 186 14.14 -4.05 6.37
C ASN A 186 13.30 -5.30 6.67
N THR A 187 12.97 -5.53 7.94
CA THR A 187 12.25 -6.73 8.34
C THR A 187 11.31 -6.46 9.50
N PHE A 188 10.06 -6.86 9.32
CA PHE A 188 9.01 -6.76 10.31
C PHE A 188 8.03 -7.91 10.12
N THR A 189 7.16 -8.12 11.09
CA THR A 189 6.07 -9.09 10.96
C THR A 189 4.76 -8.39 10.61
N LEU A 190 3.90 -8.98 9.79
CA LEU A 190 2.56 -8.49 9.51
C LEU A 190 1.54 -9.34 10.28
N LYS A 191 0.64 -8.68 11.02
CA LYS A 191 -0.40 -9.28 11.83
C LYS A 191 -1.75 -9.14 11.13
N GLU A 192 -2.62 -10.10 11.34
CA GLU A 192 -4.02 -9.94 10.98
C GLU A 192 -4.74 -9.00 11.98
N HIS A 193 -5.74 -8.27 11.50
CA HIS A 193 -6.39 -7.21 12.28
C HIS A 193 -7.36 -7.72 13.36
N GLN A 194 -8.09 -8.83 13.13
CA GLN A 194 -9.27 -9.17 13.94
C GLN A 194 -9.28 -10.56 14.57
N LEU A 195 -8.24 -11.39 14.36
CA LEU A 195 -8.20 -12.75 14.89
C LEU A 195 -7.08 -12.96 15.91
N PHE A 196 -7.46 -13.61 17.02
CA PHE A 196 -6.52 -14.04 18.06
C PHE A 196 -5.90 -15.39 17.63
N ASN A 197 -4.57 -15.49 17.66
CA ASN A 197 -3.73 -16.70 17.47
C ASN A 197 -3.28 -17.07 16.04
N ASN A 198 -3.37 -16.18 15.06
CA ASN A 198 -2.74 -16.47 13.77
C ASN A 198 -1.25 -16.14 13.81
N GLU A 199 -0.44 -16.97 13.14
CA GLU A 199 0.99 -16.73 13.05
C GLU A 199 1.25 -15.45 12.27
N ASN A 200 2.22 -14.66 12.72
CA ASN A 200 2.55 -13.44 11.99
C ASN A 200 3.31 -13.80 10.71
N LEU A 201 3.05 -13.08 9.63
CA LEU A 201 3.78 -13.24 8.39
C LEU A 201 5.08 -12.43 8.45
N LEU A 202 6.24 -13.07 8.28
CA LEU A 202 7.50 -12.34 8.18
C LEU A 202 7.58 -11.60 6.85
N VAL A 203 7.87 -10.31 6.91
CA VAL A 203 8.06 -9.45 5.73
C VAL A 203 9.51 -9.01 5.65
N VAL A 204 10.12 -9.23 4.48
CA VAL A 204 11.47 -8.74 4.16
C VAL A 204 11.37 -7.77 2.99
N THR A 205 11.74 -6.51 3.21
CA THR A 205 11.66 -5.47 2.18
C THR A 205 12.97 -5.37 1.39
N GLN A 206 12.82 -5.13 0.09
CA GLN A 206 13.95 -4.82 -0.79
C GLN A 206 14.23 -3.32 -0.76
N GLY A 207 15.15 -2.88 0.10
CA GLY A 207 15.55 -1.47 0.23
C GLY A 207 15.05 -0.80 1.50
N ALA A 208 14.80 0.52 1.43
CA ALA A 208 14.31 1.27 2.58
C ALA A 208 12.84 0.94 2.82
N THR A 209 12.52 0.41 4.00
CA THR A 209 11.14 0.31 4.46
C THR A 209 10.61 1.73 4.72
N PRO A 210 9.41 2.09 4.25
CA PRO A 210 8.74 3.30 4.71
C PRO A 210 8.74 3.35 6.24
N GLU A 211 8.80 4.54 6.82
CA GLU A 211 8.67 4.67 8.28
C GLU A 211 7.23 4.31 8.69
N THR A 212 7.01 3.03 8.96
CA THR A 212 5.75 2.54 9.52
C THR A 212 5.76 2.67 11.03
N GLN A 213 4.62 2.56 11.69
CA GLN A 213 4.52 2.46 13.15
C GLN A 213 4.01 1.06 13.52
N GLU A 214 4.32 0.60 14.73
CA GLU A 214 3.72 -0.64 15.21
C GLU A 214 2.19 -0.46 15.34
N ASN A 215 1.45 -1.46 14.90
CA ASN A 215 -0.01 -1.48 14.72
C ASN A 215 -0.55 -0.54 13.64
N GLU A 216 0.33 0.01 12.78
CA GLU A 216 -0.13 0.73 11.59
C GLU A 216 -0.71 -0.26 10.58
N LYS A 217 -1.89 0.06 10.05
CA LYS A 217 -2.50 -0.66 8.93
C LYS A 217 -1.74 -0.36 7.65
N VAL A 218 -1.18 -1.40 7.04
CA VAL A 218 -0.46 -1.29 5.78
C VAL A 218 -0.95 -2.32 4.79
N VAL A 219 -0.62 -2.06 3.53
CA VAL A 219 -0.74 -3.01 2.44
C VAL A 219 0.67 -3.26 1.94
N VAL A 220 1.07 -4.53 1.95
CA VAL A 220 2.37 -4.96 1.46
C VAL A 220 2.17 -5.67 0.13
N THR A 221 2.90 -5.27 -0.90
CA THR A 221 2.95 -5.98 -2.19
C THR A 221 4.28 -6.69 -2.34
N GLY A 222 4.25 -7.89 -2.91
CA GLY A 222 5.46 -8.70 -3.01
C GLY A 222 5.21 -10.12 -3.47
N VAL A 223 6.20 -10.97 -3.26
CA VAL A 223 6.15 -12.39 -3.61
C VAL A 223 6.34 -13.24 -2.37
N LEU A 224 5.46 -14.23 -2.19
CA LEU A 224 5.61 -15.21 -1.12
C LEU A 224 6.64 -16.27 -1.48
N ARG A 225 7.62 -16.52 -0.61
CA ARG A 225 8.65 -17.56 -0.79
C ARG A 225 8.75 -18.44 0.46
N PRO A 226 9.10 -19.73 0.31
CA PRO A 226 9.51 -20.52 1.46
C PRO A 226 10.83 -19.97 2.01
N TYR A 227 10.96 -19.89 3.33
CA TYR A 227 12.22 -19.45 3.93
C TYR A 227 13.28 -20.54 3.79
N VAL A 228 14.29 -20.25 2.98
CA VAL A 228 15.52 -21.03 2.87
C VAL A 228 16.67 -20.10 3.14
N LYS A 229 17.30 -20.21 4.31
CA LYS A 229 18.38 -19.30 4.75
C LYS A 229 19.44 -19.06 3.69
N ALA A 230 19.98 -20.13 3.11
CA ALA A 230 21.05 -20.02 2.12
C ALA A 230 20.62 -19.25 0.85
N ASP A 231 19.34 -19.31 0.47
CA ASP A 231 18.82 -18.54 -0.66
C ASP A 231 18.58 -17.09 -0.26
N PHE A 232 18.03 -16.83 0.92
CA PHE A 232 17.75 -15.47 1.40
C PHE A 232 19.04 -14.68 1.67
N ASP A 233 20.05 -15.30 2.27
CA ASP A 233 21.37 -14.68 2.49
C ASP A 233 22.08 -14.34 1.17
N ARG A 234 21.81 -15.13 0.11
CA ARG A 234 22.39 -14.93 -1.22
C ARG A 234 21.64 -13.87 -2.02
N ASP A 235 20.30 -13.92 -1.99
CA ASP A 235 19.44 -13.17 -2.89
C ASP A 235 19.08 -11.78 -2.33
N TYR A 236 19.18 -11.58 -1.00
CA TYR A 236 18.69 -10.37 -0.33
C TYR A 236 19.69 -9.75 0.65
N ASP A 237 19.66 -8.43 0.75
CA ASP A 237 20.47 -7.65 1.70
C ASP A 237 19.79 -7.61 3.07
N LEU A 238 19.81 -8.74 3.78
CA LEU A 238 19.20 -8.89 5.09
C LEU A 238 19.97 -8.05 6.11
N LYS A 239 19.35 -6.99 6.66
CA LYS A 239 19.99 -6.10 7.64
C LYS A 239 19.93 -6.67 9.06
N TRP A 240 20.05 -7.99 9.19
CA TRP A 240 19.88 -8.70 10.45
C TRP A 240 21.17 -8.70 11.26
N ASP A 241 21.03 -8.51 12.57
CA ASP A 241 22.10 -8.85 13.50
C ASP A 241 21.99 -10.33 13.92
N LEU A 242 23.00 -10.82 14.63
CA LEU A 242 23.05 -12.22 15.09
C LEU A 242 21.87 -12.62 16.00
N SER A 243 21.20 -11.67 16.64
CA SER A 243 20.05 -11.96 17.51
C SER A 243 18.80 -12.16 16.66
N VAL A 244 18.57 -11.27 15.70
CA VAL A 244 17.47 -11.36 14.73
C VAL A 244 17.61 -12.63 13.89
N GLU A 245 18.80 -12.90 13.37
CA GLU A 245 19.08 -14.10 12.57
C GLU A 245 18.71 -15.39 13.33
N LYS A 246 19.15 -15.51 14.59
CA LYS A 246 18.82 -16.67 15.45
C LYS A 246 17.33 -16.79 15.73
N GLN A 247 16.64 -15.67 15.93
CA GLN A 247 15.20 -15.67 16.12
C GLN A 247 14.47 -16.19 14.88
N ILE A 248 14.81 -15.68 13.69
CA ILE A 248 14.19 -16.10 12.44
C ILE A 248 14.48 -17.57 12.13
N GLU A 249 15.71 -18.05 12.34
CA GLU A 249 16.03 -19.47 12.18
C GLU A 249 15.21 -20.37 13.12
N ALA A 250 14.96 -19.93 14.35
CA ALA A 250 14.16 -20.69 15.31
C ALA A 250 12.66 -20.68 14.98
N GLU A 251 12.13 -19.55 14.50
CA GLU A 251 10.69 -19.33 14.37
C GLU A 251 10.13 -19.55 12.96
N TYR A 252 10.94 -19.33 11.91
CA TYR A 252 10.49 -19.29 10.51
C TYR A 252 11.15 -20.32 9.60
N THR A 253 11.91 -21.27 10.13
CA THR A 253 12.41 -22.40 9.32
C THR A 253 11.24 -23.12 8.64
N GLU A 254 11.29 -23.22 7.31
CA GLU A 254 10.25 -23.80 6.45
C GLU A 254 8.90 -23.05 6.44
N LYS A 255 8.80 -21.89 7.09
CA LYS A 255 7.63 -21.02 7.05
C LYS A 255 7.64 -20.08 5.85
N PRO A 256 6.46 -19.54 5.44
CA PRO A 256 6.40 -18.52 4.42
C PRO A 256 7.07 -17.21 4.87
N VAL A 257 7.83 -16.61 3.96
CA VAL A 257 8.37 -15.26 4.09
C VAL A 257 7.91 -14.45 2.91
N PHE A 258 7.36 -13.27 3.20
CA PHE A 258 6.87 -12.36 2.19
C PHE A 258 7.94 -11.36 1.80
N VAL A 259 8.44 -11.50 0.57
CA VAL A 259 9.47 -10.61 0.03
C VAL A 259 8.77 -9.41 -0.61
N ALA A 260 8.80 -8.30 0.11
CA ALA A 260 8.08 -7.09 -0.25
C ALA A 260 8.88 -6.18 -1.19
N ASP A 261 8.19 -5.69 -2.22
CA ASP A 261 8.67 -4.63 -3.11
C ASP A 261 7.90 -3.32 -2.93
N GLY A 262 6.82 -3.33 -2.17
CA GLY A 262 6.06 -2.13 -1.81
C GLY A 262 5.40 -2.30 -0.44
N VAL A 263 5.41 -1.22 0.34
CA VAL A 263 4.65 -1.09 1.59
C VAL A 263 3.94 0.25 1.50
N TYR A 264 2.62 0.24 1.63
CA TYR A 264 1.79 1.42 1.51
C TYR A 264 0.95 1.55 2.78
N PRO A 265 0.79 2.76 3.33
CA PRO A 265 -0.25 3.01 4.32
C PRO A 265 -1.58 2.54 3.73
N SER A 266 -2.33 1.75 4.49
CA SER A 266 -3.70 1.46 4.11
C SER A 266 -4.46 2.79 4.19
N ALA A 267 -5.13 3.17 3.11
CA ALA A 267 -6.24 4.12 3.22
C ALA A 267 -7.13 3.62 4.37
N MET A 268 -7.31 4.47 5.38
CA MET A 268 -8.39 4.30 6.36
C MET A 268 -9.66 4.69 5.64
#